data_AF-A0A0F9N5A1-F1
#
_entry.id   AF-A0A0F9N5A1-F1
#
_cell.length_a   1.000
_cell.length_b   1.000
_cell.length_c   1.000
_cell.angle_alpha   90.00
_cell.angle_beta   90.00
_cell.angle_gamma   90.00
#
_symmetry.space_group_name_H-M   'P 1'
#
loop_
_entity.id
_entity.type
_entity.pdbx_description
1 polymer ?
#
loop_
_entity_poly.entity_id
_entity_poly.type
_entity_poly.pdbx_seq_one_letter_code
_entity_poly.pdbx_strand_id
1 'polypeptide(L)' 'MENTKKPVLTKAEALERGPEVCVDCNGKVEYWDETEEEVIFECVKCKRKYTIPLDPNKLAFYFSY' A
#
# COMPACT_ATOMS: atom_id res chain seq x y z
N MET A 1 -31.38 -1.45 -6.09
CA MET A 1 -30.42 -2.32 -5.41
C MET A 1 -29.07 -2.01 -6.01
N GLU A 2 -28.40 -0.98 -5.50
CA GLU A 2 -27.12 -0.51 -6.01
C GLU A 2 -26.06 -1.53 -5.63
N ASN A 3 -25.74 -2.44 -6.55
CA ASN A 3 -24.61 -3.33 -6.41
C ASN A 3 -23.36 -2.51 -6.75
N THR A 4 -22.98 -1.62 -5.82
CA THR A 4 -21.75 -0.86 -5.87
C THR A 4 -20.62 -1.86 -5.67
N LYS A 5 -20.25 -2.59 -6.73
CA LYS A 5 -19.00 -3.34 -6.81
C LYS A 5 -17.91 -2.30 -6.66
N LYS A 6 -17.49 -2.07 -5.41
CA LYS A 6 -16.27 -1.33 -5.11
C LYS A 6 -15.18 -1.98 -5.97
N PRO A 7 -14.35 -1.20 -6.67
CA PRO A 7 -13.23 -1.78 -7.40
C PRO A 7 -12.35 -2.47 -6.35
N VAL A 8 -12.34 -3.80 -6.38
CA VAL A 8 -11.31 -4.58 -5.72
C VAL A 8 -10.05 -4.18 -6.45
N LEU A 9 -9.22 -3.36 -5.80
CA LEU A 9 -8.01 -2.87 -6.45
C LEU A 9 -7.15 -4.10 -6.71
N THR A 10 -6.77 -4.33 -7.97
CA THR A 10 -5.94 -5.50 -8.27
C THR A 10 -4.53 -5.28 -7.75
N LYS A 11 -3.83 -6.37 -7.42
CA LYS A 11 -2.45 -6.34 -6.92
C LYS A 11 -1.52 -5.49 -7.79
N ALA A 12 -1.66 -5.62 -9.11
CA ALA A 12 -0.93 -4.82 -10.09
C ALA A 12 -1.20 -3.31 -9.94
N GLU A 13 -2.47 -2.92 -9.78
CA GLU A 13 -2.81 -1.51 -9.56
C GLU A 13 -2.31 -0.96 -8.22
N ALA A 14 -2.27 -1.78 -7.17
CA ALA A 14 -1.67 -1.38 -5.90
C ALA A 14 -0.15 -1.22 -6.01
N LEU A 15 0.53 -2.09 -6.77
CA LEU A 15 1.94 -1.95 -7.13
C LEU A 15 2.21 -0.66 -7.90
N GLU A 16 1.36 -0.31 -8.87
CA GLU A 16 1.47 0.94 -9.63
C GLU A 16 1.16 2.20 -8.80
N ARG A 17 0.33 2.07 -7.75
CA ARG A 17 0.06 3.15 -6.78
C ARG A 17 1.12 3.27 -5.69
N GLY A 18 2.03 2.30 -5.61
CA GLY A 18 3.15 2.30 -4.69
C GLY A 18 4.00 3.56 -4.83
N PRO A 19 4.42 4.20 -3.72
CA PRO A 19 5.40 5.26 -3.82
C PRO A 19 6.75 4.67 -4.25
N GLU A 20 7.35 5.18 -5.32
CA GLU A 20 8.71 4.80 -5.74
C GLU A 20 9.79 5.39 -4.82
N VAL A 21 9.46 6.50 -4.16
CA VAL A 21 10.35 7.26 -3.29
C VAL A 21 9.69 7.56 -1.95
N CYS A 22 10.50 7.47 -0.90
CA CYS A 22 10.06 7.73 0.46
C CYS A 22 9.84 9.23 0.66
N VAL A 23 8.65 9.61 1.14
CA VAL A 23 8.31 11.01 1.40
C VAL A 23 9.21 11.65 2.48
N ASP A 24 9.70 10.84 3.41
CA ASP A 24 10.48 11.30 4.56
C ASP A 24 11.97 11.54 4.22
N CYS A 25 12.64 10.54 3.65
CA CYS A 25 14.10 10.59 3.41
C CYS A 25 14.50 10.65 1.93
N ASN A 26 13.52 10.73 1.02
CA ASN A 26 13.68 10.67 -0.43
C ASN A 26 14.47 9.45 -0.92
N GLY A 27 14.55 8.41 -0.09
CA GLY A 27 15.20 7.14 -0.42
C GLY A 27 14.30 6.26 -1.29
N LYS A 28 14.92 5.31 -2.00
CA LYS A 28 14.19 4.33 -2.80
C LYS A 28 13.22 3.54 -1.90
N VAL A 29 11.99 3.38 -2.37
CA VAL A 29 11.01 2.49 -1.77
C VAL A 29 10.88 1.28 -2.68
N GLU A 30 10.94 0.11 -2.07
CA GLU A 30 10.86 -1.15 -2.79
C GLU A 30 9.69 -1.96 -2.23
N TYR A 31 9.14 -2.81 -3.09
CA TYR A 31 8.18 -3.81 -2.66
C TYR A 31 8.80 -4.67 -1.55
N TRP A 32 8.08 -4.77 -0.43
CA TRP A 32 8.53 -5.53 0.74
C TRP A 32 7.78 -6.85 0.83
N ASP A 33 6.45 -6.79 0.88
CA ASP A 33 5.59 -7.95 1.09
C ASP A 33 4.17 -7.65 0.60
N GLU A 34 3.35 -8.68 0.42
CA GLU A 34 1.94 -8.53 0.10
C GLU A 34 1.12 -9.54 0.89
N THR A 35 -0.06 -9.12 1.29
CA THR A 35 -1.08 -9.99 1.86
C THR A 35 -2.24 -10.13 0.88
N GLU A 36 -3.21 -10.98 1.21
CA GLU A 36 -4.44 -11.11 0.43
C GLU A 36 -5.25 -9.81 0.35
N GLU A 37 -4.94 -8.83 1.20
CA GLU A 37 -5.76 -7.64 1.44
C GLU A 37 -5.00 -6.31 1.26
N GLU A 38 -3.66 -6.31 1.25
CA GLU A 38 -2.83 -5.11 1.13
C GLU A 38 -1.44 -5.40 0.56
N VAL A 39 -0.83 -4.42 -0.10
CA VAL A 39 0.55 -4.45 -0.57
C VAL A 39 1.42 -3.56 0.30
N ILE A 40 2.55 -4.08 0.76
CA ILE A 40 3.47 -3.43 1.68
C ILE A 40 4.75 -3.06 0.92
N PHE A 41 5.15 -1.80 1.04
CA PHE A 41 6.41 -1.28 0.52
C PHE A 41 7.27 -0.80 1.68
N GLU A 42 8.58 -0.95 1.55
CA GLU A 42 9.54 -0.49 2.55
C GLU A 42 10.58 0.42 1.91
N CYS A 43 10.87 1.54 2.56
CA CYS A 43 12.02 2.35 2.21
C CYS A 43 13.32 1.68 2.65
N VAL A 44 14.24 1.44 1.73
CA VAL A 44 15.55 0.83 2.04
C VAL A 44 16.43 1.69 2.94
N LYS A 45 16.19 3.01 2.96
CA LYS A 45 17.03 3.99 3.67
C LYS A 45 16.56 4.25 5.10
N CYS A 46 15.26 4.47 5.29
CA CYS A 46 14.69 4.83 6.61
C CYS A 46 13.79 3.73 7.19
N LYS A 47 13.63 2.59 6.51
CA LYS A 47 12.80 1.46 6.93
C LYS A 47 11.32 1.82 7.17
N ARG A 48 10.87 2.93 6.60
CA ARG A 48 9.48 3.36 6.66
C ARG A 48 8.63 2.47 5.75
N LYS A 49 7.53 1.97 6.31
CA LYS A 49 6.60 1.07 5.63
C LYS A 49 5.42 1.86 5.07
N TYR A 50 5.00 1.52 3.86
CA TYR A 50 3.83 2.05 3.19
C TYR A 50 2.92 0.89 2.86
N THR A 51 1.67 0.94 3.30
CA THR A 51 0.69 -0.10 3.02
C THR A 51 -0.39 0.46 2.10
N ILE A 52 -0.66 -0.26 1.02
CA ILE A 52 -1.72 0.07 0.07
C ILE A 52 -2.80 -1.00 0.18
N PRO A 53 -3.97 -0.67 0.77
CA PRO A 53 -5.06 -1.62 0.89
C PRO A 53 -5.63 -1.95 -0.49
N LEU A 54 -5.76 -3.25 -0.78
CA LEU A 54 -6.43 -3.79 -1.96
C LEU A 54 -7.95 -3.72 -1.81
N ASP A 55 -8.44 -3.85 -0.57
CA ASP A 55 -9.86 -3.74 -0.27
C ASP A 55 -10.23 -2.37 0.32
N PRO A 56 -11.05 -1.56 -0.38
CA PRO A 56 -11.47 -0.23 0.09
C PRO A 56 -12.40 -0.27 1.32
N ASN A 57 -12.87 -1.45 1.77
CA ASN A 57 -13.57 -1.58 3.05
C ASN A 57 -12.64 -1.69 4.25
N LYS A 58 -11.37 -2.04 4.03
CA LYS A 58 -10.39 -2.24 5.09
C LYS A 58 -9.47 -1.02 5.18
N LEU A 59 -10.06 0.14 5.49
CA LEU A 59 -9.32 1.32 5.96
C LEU A 59 -8.79 1.05 7.38
N ALA A 60 -7.87 0.10 7.53
CA ALA A 60 -7.14 -0.11 8.77
C ALA A 60 -5.93 0.82 8.76
N PHE A 61 -6.15 2.06 9.18
CA PHE A 61 -5.09 3.00 9.52
C PHE A 61 -4.23 2.41 10.65
N TYR A 62 -3.14 1.71 10.32
CA TYR A 62 -2.12 1.31 11.28
C TYR A 62 -0.92 2.25 11.21
N PHE A 63 -1.04 3.39 11.88
CA PHE A 63 0.13 4.12 12.38
C PHE A 63 0.39 3.64 13.81
N SER A 64 1.27 2.65 13.99
CA SER A 64 1.86 2.42 15.31
C SER A 64 3.07 3.36 15.47
N TYR A 65 2.94 4.27 16.43
CA TYR A 65 3.97 5.17 16.96
C TYR A 65 5.04 4.41 17.76
#